data_AF-A0A5B6YX44-F1
#
_entry.id   AF-A0A5B6YX44-F1
#
_cell.length_a   1.000
_cell.length_b   1.000
_cell.length_c   1.000
_cell.angle_alpha   90.00
_cell.angle_beta   90.00
_cell.angle_gamma   90.00
#
_symmetry.space_group_name_H-M   'P 1'
#
loop_
_entity.id
_entity.type
_entity.pdbx_description
1 polymer ?
#
loop_
_entity_poly.entity_id
_entity_poly.type
_entity_poly.pdbx_seq_one_letter_code
_entity_poly.pdbx_strand_id
1 'polypeptide(L)'
;RDQLPHELVDSYDNFQEQVDKYLKPVKARKALEEEERRVEEEEERKYAERTIEDLTKLCMKVSAPIELVRKAVKMAGFTNHMGRPRPINLLMALEDSDIIKWYAGAGRRWLDFFCCCCNFKMVKIVVTYHLRFSCLLTLAEKHESTKREAIRHYSKDLKVFDINGTEEVHFPTEREIKMMGDNNLSDPKPVDGALTIALIRLASDEPAYRCVTHFCDRTDAIVYRIRLLQSHLNVNPLDEKKWVSGMGAIHESLNWKCLPLCADHISDLYMGKLTLQDFDCTAFVDVD
;
A
#
# COMPACT_ATOMS: atom_id res chain seq x y z
N ARG A 1 -72.57 -35.61 19.79
CA ARG A 1 -73.24 -35.82 18.48
C ARG A 1 -74.62 -36.41 18.70
N ASP A 2 -74.74 -37.47 19.50
CA ASP A 2 -76.02 -38.18 19.76
C ASP A 2 -77.06 -37.44 20.62
N GLN A 3 -76.80 -36.18 20.99
CA GLN A 3 -77.71 -35.31 21.77
C GLN A 3 -78.15 -34.06 20.99
N LEU A 4 -77.71 -33.90 19.73
CA LEU A 4 -78.03 -32.75 18.89
C LEU A 4 -79.09 -33.14 17.84
N PRO A 5 -79.97 -32.22 17.40
CA PRO A 5 -80.92 -32.49 16.32
C PRO A 5 -80.20 -32.97 15.06
N HIS A 6 -80.73 -34.01 14.41
CA HIS A 6 -80.10 -34.65 13.25
C HIS A 6 -79.79 -33.64 12.13
N GLU A 7 -80.70 -32.71 11.88
CA GLU A 7 -80.52 -31.64 10.88
C GLU A 7 -79.34 -30.72 11.17
N LEU A 8 -79.05 -30.45 12.45
CA LEU A 8 -77.91 -29.62 12.85
C LEU A 8 -76.58 -30.37 12.66
N VAL A 9 -76.56 -31.67 12.96
CA VAL A 9 -75.37 -32.51 12.74
C VAL A 9 -75.10 -32.66 11.24
N ASP A 10 -76.14 -32.93 10.44
CA ASP A 10 -76.01 -33.03 8.98
C ASP A 10 -75.57 -31.70 8.34
N SER A 11 -76.12 -30.57 8.79
CA SER A 11 -75.72 -29.26 8.28
C SER A 11 -74.27 -28.91 8.62
N TYR A 12 -73.80 -29.27 9.81
CA TYR A 12 -72.42 -29.09 10.24
C TYR A 12 -71.47 -29.99 9.46
N ASP A 13 -71.83 -31.26 9.27
CA ASP A 13 -70.99 -32.22 8.54
C ASP A 13 -70.90 -31.86 7.05
N ASN A 14 -72.01 -31.42 6.42
CA ASN A 14 -72.02 -30.93 5.04
C ASN A 14 -71.22 -29.62 4.89
N PHE A 15 -71.32 -28.70 5.86
CA PHE A 15 -70.48 -27.50 5.88
C PHE A 15 -69.00 -27.84 5.99
N GLN A 16 -68.64 -28.76 6.89
CA GLN A 16 -67.26 -29.20 7.07
C GLN A 16 -66.72 -29.89 5.81
N GLU A 17 -67.53 -30.68 5.10
CA GLU A 17 -67.19 -31.29 3.81
C GLU A 17 -66.91 -30.24 2.73
N GLN A 18 -67.75 -29.21 2.61
CA GLN A 18 -67.53 -28.12 1.65
C GLN A 18 -66.27 -27.32 2.01
N VAL A 19 -66.08 -26.99 3.29
CA VAL A 19 -64.89 -26.28 3.78
C VAL A 19 -63.62 -27.07 3.48
N ASP A 20 -63.61 -28.38 3.73
CA ASP A 20 -62.49 -29.25 3.41
C ASP A 20 -62.23 -29.35 1.91
N LYS A 21 -63.29 -29.46 1.10
CA LYS A 21 -63.21 -29.52 -0.37
C LYS A 21 -62.54 -28.28 -0.96
N TYR A 22 -62.80 -27.09 -0.42
CA TYR A 22 -62.24 -25.83 -0.92
C TYR A 22 -60.92 -25.41 -0.24
N LEU A 23 -60.63 -25.82 1.00
CA LEU A 23 -59.38 -25.48 1.70
C LEU A 23 -58.23 -26.45 1.42
N LYS A 24 -58.49 -27.73 1.14
CA LYS A 24 -57.43 -28.71 0.82
C LYS A 24 -56.56 -28.30 -0.39
N PRO A 25 -57.11 -27.80 -1.51
CA PRO A 25 -56.32 -27.32 -2.64
C PRO A 25 -55.43 -26.12 -2.29
N VAL A 26 -55.93 -25.19 -1.47
CA VAL A 26 -55.20 -23.98 -1.06
C VAL A 26 -54.06 -24.33 -0.09
N LYS A 27 -54.29 -25.24 0.85
CA LYS A 27 -53.26 -25.73 1.77
C LYS A 27 -52.18 -26.52 1.03
N ALA A 28 -52.57 -27.38 0.09
CA ALA A 28 -51.64 -28.12 -0.76
C ALA A 28 -50.78 -27.17 -1.61
N ARG A 29 -51.38 -26.14 -2.20
CA ARG A 29 -50.66 -25.14 -3.00
C ARG A 29 -49.69 -24.31 -2.15
N LYS A 30 -50.09 -23.88 -0.95
CA LYS A 30 -49.19 -23.17 -0.03
C LYS A 30 -48.02 -24.05 0.45
N ALA A 31 -48.27 -25.34 0.69
CA ALA A 31 -47.21 -26.28 1.06
C ALA A 31 -46.20 -26.48 -0.09
N LEU A 32 -46.68 -26.53 -1.34
CA LEU A 32 -45.81 -26.58 -2.52
C LEU A 32 -44.99 -25.28 -2.69
N GLU A 33 -45.61 -24.11 -2.54
CA GLU A 33 -44.93 -22.80 -2.63
C GLU A 33 -43.94 -22.54 -1.47
N GLU A 34 -44.12 -23.19 -0.32
CA GLU A 34 -43.17 -23.13 0.81
C GLU A 34 -42.00 -24.09 0.59
N GLU A 35 -42.26 -25.27 0.02
CA GLU A 35 -41.22 -26.23 -0.36
C GLU A 35 -40.36 -25.70 -1.51
N GLU A 36 -40.96 -25.09 -2.55
CA GLU A 36 -40.23 -24.44 -3.65
C GLU A 36 -39.29 -23.34 -3.13
N ARG A 37 -39.76 -22.49 -2.21
CA ARG A 37 -38.91 -21.46 -1.57
C ARG A 37 -37.75 -22.05 -0.77
N ARG A 38 -37.99 -23.15 -0.06
CA ARG A 38 -36.92 -23.85 0.68
C ARG A 38 -35.86 -24.41 -0.26
N VAL A 39 -36.29 -24.98 -1.39
CA VAL A 39 -35.39 -25.49 -2.41
C VAL A 39 -34.57 -24.36 -3.04
N GLU A 40 -35.19 -23.23 -3.40
CA GLU A 40 -34.48 -22.04 -3.91
C GLU A 40 -33.45 -21.51 -2.91
N GLU A 41 -33.82 -21.34 -1.63
CA GLU A 41 -32.89 -20.89 -0.60
C GLU A 41 -31.73 -21.87 -0.38
N GLU A 42 -31.96 -23.17 -0.51
CA GLU A 42 -30.93 -24.19 -0.39
C GLU A 42 -30.00 -24.22 -1.61
N GLU A 43 -30.54 -23.96 -2.81
CA GLU A 43 -29.76 -23.79 -4.04
C GLU A 43 -28.91 -22.51 -4.01
N GLU A 44 -29.45 -21.39 -3.52
CA GLU A 44 -28.70 -20.15 -3.31
C GLU A 44 -27.56 -20.35 -2.31
N ARG A 45 -27.82 -21.04 -1.19
CA ARG A 45 -26.78 -21.39 -0.21
C ARG A 45 -25.71 -22.28 -0.81
N LYS A 46 -26.10 -23.33 -1.54
CA LYS A 46 -25.16 -24.22 -2.26
C LYS A 46 -24.35 -23.47 -3.32
N TYR A 47 -24.97 -22.52 -4.02
CA TYR A 47 -24.28 -21.67 -5.00
C TYR A 47 -23.27 -20.74 -4.30
N ALA A 48 -23.64 -20.11 -3.20
CA ALA A 48 -22.74 -19.27 -2.41
C ALA A 48 -21.58 -20.08 -1.82
N GLU A 49 -21.85 -21.25 -1.23
CA GLU A 49 -20.82 -22.15 -0.71
C GLU A 49 -19.87 -22.60 -1.81
N ARG A 50 -20.39 -23.01 -2.97
CA ARG A 50 -19.58 -23.42 -4.11
C ARG A 50 -18.79 -22.25 -4.70
N THR A 51 -19.32 -21.04 -4.69
CA THR A 51 -18.61 -19.83 -5.14
C THR A 51 -17.49 -19.46 -4.17
N ILE A 52 -17.73 -19.55 -2.86
CA ILE A 52 -16.70 -19.35 -1.84
C ILE A 52 -15.63 -20.44 -1.96
N GLU A 53 -16.03 -21.70 -2.11
CA GLU A 53 -15.13 -22.83 -2.28
C GLU A 53 -14.31 -22.70 -3.56
N ASP A 54 -14.93 -22.31 -4.67
CA ASP A 54 -14.28 -22.01 -5.94
C ASP A 54 -13.33 -20.81 -5.82
N LEU A 55 -13.70 -19.71 -5.17
CA LEU A 55 -12.80 -18.56 -4.91
C LEU A 55 -11.61 -18.97 -4.03
N THR A 56 -11.86 -19.81 -3.02
CA THR A 56 -10.84 -20.31 -2.09
C THR A 56 -9.92 -21.33 -2.76
N LYS A 57 -10.44 -22.14 -3.70
CA LYS A 57 -9.71 -23.19 -4.43
C LYS A 57 -9.02 -22.68 -5.70
N LEU A 58 -9.66 -21.77 -6.43
CA LEU A 58 -9.09 -21.05 -7.57
C LEU A 58 -8.04 -20.05 -7.14
N CYS A 59 -8.00 -19.65 -5.85
CA CYS A 59 -6.90 -18.93 -5.22
C CYS A 59 -6.30 -17.93 -6.23
N MET A 60 -6.99 -16.83 -6.55
CA MET A 60 -6.43 -15.78 -7.42
C MET A 60 -5.12 -15.29 -6.79
N LYS A 61 -4.03 -15.98 -7.12
CA LYS A 61 -2.71 -15.81 -6.56
C LYS A 61 -2.06 -14.72 -7.38
N VAL A 62 -2.28 -13.49 -6.94
CA VAL A 62 -1.55 -12.35 -7.49
C VAL A 62 -0.07 -12.60 -7.21
N SER A 63 0.75 -12.54 -8.25
CA SER A 63 2.20 -12.67 -8.15
C SER A 63 2.82 -11.32 -8.47
N ALA A 64 3.72 -10.86 -7.62
CA ALA A 64 4.51 -9.69 -7.91
C ALA A 64 5.37 -9.95 -9.17
N PRO A 65 5.41 -9.04 -10.15
CA PRO A 65 6.21 -9.20 -11.35
C PRO A 65 7.70 -9.03 -11.02
N ILE A 66 8.37 -10.12 -10.62
CA ILE A 66 9.74 -10.11 -10.07
C ILE A 66 10.74 -9.41 -11.01
N GLU A 67 10.58 -9.59 -12.31
CA GLU A 67 11.44 -8.96 -13.31
C GLU A 67 11.33 -7.45 -13.30
N LEU A 68 10.10 -6.91 -13.20
CA LEU A 68 9.85 -5.48 -13.10
C LEU A 68 10.37 -4.93 -11.77
N VAL A 69 10.14 -5.65 -10.68
CA VAL A 69 10.66 -5.34 -9.34
C VAL A 69 12.19 -5.20 -9.38
N ARG A 70 12.90 -6.20 -9.93
CA ARG A 70 14.37 -6.14 -10.07
C ARG A 70 14.83 -5.00 -10.97
N LYS A 71 14.14 -4.80 -12.11
CA LYS A 71 14.45 -3.73 -13.04
C LYS A 71 14.28 -2.36 -12.39
N ALA A 72 13.28 -2.17 -11.54
CA ALA A 72 13.08 -0.94 -10.80
C ALA A 72 14.08 -0.72 -9.68
N VAL A 73 14.44 -1.76 -8.92
CA VAL A 73 15.55 -1.68 -7.94
C VAL A 73 16.84 -1.23 -8.63
N LYS A 74 17.12 -1.75 -9.83
CA LYS A 74 18.27 -1.34 -10.64
C LYS A 74 18.12 0.08 -11.18
N MET A 75 16.95 0.44 -11.70
CA MET A 75 16.65 1.76 -12.25
C MET A 75 16.78 2.86 -11.19
N ALA A 76 16.25 2.65 -9.98
CA ALA A 76 16.36 3.62 -8.89
C ALA A 76 17.79 3.70 -8.30
N GLY A 77 18.69 2.81 -8.72
CA GLY A 77 20.10 2.87 -8.33
C GLY A 77 20.42 2.19 -7.00
N PHE A 78 19.52 1.39 -6.42
CA PHE A 78 19.81 0.61 -5.22
C PHE A 78 20.87 -0.49 -5.44
N THR A 79 21.00 -0.96 -6.68
CA THR A 79 21.92 -2.06 -7.03
C THR A 79 22.77 -1.76 -8.25
N ASN A 80 23.92 -2.42 -8.34
CA ASN A 80 24.77 -2.39 -9.52
C ASN A 80 24.28 -3.37 -10.62
N HIS A 81 24.99 -3.44 -11.74
CA HIS A 81 24.65 -4.33 -12.85
C HIS A 81 24.66 -5.83 -12.49
N MET A 82 25.37 -6.22 -11.43
CA MET A 82 25.40 -7.59 -10.88
C MET A 82 24.34 -7.83 -9.77
N GLY A 83 23.48 -6.85 -9.47
CA GLY A 83 22.48 -6.96 -8.41
C GLY A 83 23.02 -6.79 -6.98
N ARG A 84 24.26 -6.31 -6.80
CA ARG A 84 24.80 -6.01 -5.46
C ARG A 84 24.32 -4.63 -5.00
N PRO A 85 24.00 -4.45 -3.70
CA PRO A 85 23.64 -3.14 -3.16
C PRO A 85 24.72 -2.11 -3.44
N ARG A 86 24.32 -0.88 -3.74
CA ARG A 86 25.23 0.25 -3.99
C ARG A 86 24.70 1.52 -3.32
N PRO A 87 25.57 2.49 -3.02
CA PRO A 87 25.16 3.79 -2.50
C PRO A 87 24.41 4.63 -3.54
N ILE A 88 23.58 5.57 -3.07
CA ILE A 88 22.86 6.53 -3.91
C ILE A 88 23.37 7.95 -3.60
N ASN A 89 24.23 8.45 -4.49
CA ASN A 89 24.97 9.69 -4.25
C ASN A 89 24.07 10.92 -4.08
N LEU A 90 22.91 10.95 -4.77
CA LEU A 90 21.95 12.06 -4.67
C LEU A 90 21.41 12.24 -3.24
N LEU A 91 21.31 11.16 -2.46
CA LEU A 91 20.78 11.21 -1.09
C LEU A 91 21.82 11.69 -0.08
N MET A 92 23.11 11.75 -0.43
CA MET A 92 24.16 12.18 0.51
C MET A 92 24.04 13.65 0.94
N ALA A 93 23.30 14.45 0.17
CA ALA A 93 22.97 15.84 0.49
C ALA A 93 21.91 15.98 1.61
N LEU A 94 21.22 14.90 1.98
CA LEU A 94 20.21 14.89 3.04
C LEU A 94 20.85 14.62 4.41
N GLU A 95 20.14 14.96 5.48
CA GLU A 95 20.53 14.57 6.85
C GLU A 95 20.44 13.05 7.04
N ASP A 96 21.19 12.48 7.98
CA ASP A 96 21.26 11.01 8.16
C ASP A 96 19.90 10.40 8.49
N SER A 97 19.13 11.08 9.35
CA SER A 97 17.76 10.72 9.70
C SER A 97 16.86 10.69 8.47
N ASP A 98 16.94 11.71 7.62
CA ASP A 98 16.14 11.82 6.40
C ASP A 98 16.52 10.78 5.35
N ILE A 99 17.81 10.45 5.20
CA ILE A 99 18.26 9.33 4.35
C ILE A 99 17.58 8.04 4.81
N ILE A 100 17.63 7.75 6.12
CA ILE A 100 17.05 6.54 6.69
C ILE A 100 15.52 6.54 6.52
N LYS A 101 14.84 7.65 6.81
CA LYS A 101 13.39 7.81 6.62
C LYS A 101 13.00 7.57 5.16
N TRP A 102 13.73 8.14 4.21
CA TRP A 102 13.50 7.96 2.78
C TRP A 102 13.56 6.49 2.36
N TYR A 103 14.64 5.80 2.74
CA TYR A 103 14.80 4.36 2.48
C TYR A 103 13.71 3.53 3.17
N ALA A 104 13.32 3.92 4.38
CA ALA A 104 12.29 3.24 5.15
C ALA A 104 10.90 3.41 4.52
N GLY A 105 10.54 4.60 4.05
CA GLY A 105 9.28 4.84 3.36
C GLY A 105 9.20 4.19 1.99
N ALA A 106 10.32 4.09 1.27
CA ALA A 106 10.41 3.27 0.06
C ALA A 106 10.13 1.79 0.36
N GLY A 107 10.77 1.26 1.42
CA GLY A 107 10.59 -0.12 1.86
C GLY A 107 9.15 -0.42 2.31
N ARG A 108 8.55 0.45 3.14
CA ARG A 108 7.16 0.31 3.61
C ARG A 108 6.18 0.25 2.46
N ARG A 109 6.23 1.21 1.53
CA ARG A 109 5.32 1.24 0.38
C ARG A 109 5.42 -0.02 -0.49
N TRP A 110 6.62 -0.57 -0.66
CA TRP A 110 6.79 -1.84 -1.37
C TRP A 110 6.19 -3.02 -0.61
N LEU A 111 6.40 -3.08 0.70
CA LEU A 111 5.83 -4.13 1.53
C LEU A 111 4.29 -4.04 1.51
N ASP A 112 3.73 -2.85 1.62
CA ASP A 112 2.29 -2.61 1.61
C ASP A 112 1.68 -2.93 0.24
N PHE A 113 2.27 -2.46 -0.87
CA PHE A 113 1.75 -2.69 -2.22
C PHE A 113 1.75 -4.16 -2.63
N PHE A 114 2.78 -4.91 -2.25
CA PHE A 114 2.92 -6.33 -2.62
C PHE A 114 2.47 -7.29 -1.50
N CYS A 115 1.83 -6.80 -0.43
CA CYS A 115 1.51 -7.61 0.76
C CYS A 115 0.57 -8.81 0.47
N CYS A 116 -0.20 -8.75 -0.61
CA CYS A 116 -1.13 -9.80 -1.03
C CYS A 116 -0.53 -10.80 -2.04
N CYS A 117 0.75 -10.63 -2.43
CA CYS A 117 1.36 -11.45 -3.46
C CYS A 117 1.89 -12.79 -2.92
N CYS A 118 1.62 -13.91 -3.59
CA CYS A 118 2.07 -15.23 -3.13
C CYS A 118 3.61 -15.41 -3.13
N ASN A 119 4.33 -14.57 -3.88
CA ASN A 119 5.79 -14.52 -3.94
C ASN A 119 6.37 -13.35 -3.11
N PHE A 120 5.63 -12.87 -2.09
CA PHE A 120 6.00 -11.74 -1.23
C PHE A 120 7.39 -11.88 -0.58
N LYS A 121 7.86 -13.13 -0.35
CA LYS A 121 9.23 -13.41 0.11
C LYS A 121 10.31 -12.70 -0.72
N MET A 122 10.11 -12.57 -2.03
CA MET A 122 11.06 -11.85 -2.89
C MET A 122 11.11 -10.35 -2.57
N VAL A 123 9.95 -9.73 -2.33
CA VAL A 123 9.84 -8.30 -1.95
C VAL A 123 10.47 -8.07 -0.58
N LYS A 124 10.24 -8.99 0.37
CA LYS A 124 10.93 -8.98 1.67
C LYS A 124 12.45 -8.99 1.50
N ILE A 125 12.99 -9.80 0.59
CA ILE A 125 14.45 -9.82 0.31
C ILE A 125 14.92 -8.47 -0.25
N VAL A 126 14.15 -7.87 -1.15
CA VAL A 126 14.49 -6.54 -1.68
C VAL A 126 14.61 -5.51 -0.56
N VAL A 127 13.62 -5.44 0.34
CA VAL A 127 13.64 -4.47 1.44
C VAL A 127 14.71 -4.82 2.48
N THR A 128 14.79 -6.08 2.90
CA THR A 128 15.71 -6.51 3.96
C THR A 128 17.18 -6.47 3.57
N TYR A 129 17.49 -6.74 2.30
CA TYR A 129 18.86 -6.81 1.81
C TYR A 129 19.19 -5.62 0.91
N HIS A 130 18.53 -5.47 -0.24
CA HIS A 130 18.94 -4.48 -1.22
C HIS A 130 18.79 -3.04 -0.72
N LEU A 131 17.63 -2.66 -0.20
CA LEU A 131 17.39 -1.31 0.33
C LEU A 131 18.21 -1.04 1.59
N ARG A 132 18.16 -1.95 2.58
CA ARG A 132 18.90 -1.78 3.85
C ARG A 132 20.40 -1.62 3.64
N PHE A 133 21.04 -2.49 2.84
CA PHE A 133 22.48 -2.37 2.60
C PHE A 133 22.83 -1.19 1.68
N SER A 134 21.96 -0.82 0.75
CA SER A 134 22.13 0.41 -0.04
C SER A 134 22.09 1.65 0.86
N CYS A 135 21.20 1.70 1.85
CA CYS A 135 21.15 2.77 2.86
C CYS A 135 22.44 2.83 3.69
N LEU A 136 22.89 1.69 4.24
CA LEU A 136 24.14 1.62 5.00
C LEU A 136 25.36 2.06 4.17
N LEU A 137 25.42 1.67 2.89
CA LEU A 137 26.50 2.09 2.01
C LEU A 137 26.43 3.58 1.67
N THR A 138 25.23 4.14 1.51
CA THR A 138 25.04 5.57 1.28
C THR A 138 25.49 6.39 2.49
N LEU A 139 25.13 5.98 3.71
CA LEU A 139 25.61 6.61 4.93
C LEU A 139 27.13 6.44 5.10
N ALA A 140 27.67 5.27 4.74
CA ALA A 140 29.10 5.03 4.79
C ALA A 140 29.86 5.98 3.85
N GLU A 141 29.41 6.10 2.59
CA GLU A 141 30.04 6.98 1.59
C GLU A 141 29.90 8.46 1.96
N LYS A 142 28.71 8.89 2.44
CA LYS A 142 28.48 10.26 2.91
C LYS A 142 29.50 10.71 3.96
N HIS A 143 29.83 9.82 4.89
CA HIS A 143 30.76 10.08 5.99
C HIS A 143 32.18 9.60 5.74
N GLU A 144 32.51 9.27 4.48
CA GLU A 144 33.83 8.72 4.08
C GLU A 144 34.32 7.56 4.96
N SER A 145 33.36 6.75 5.42
CA SER A 145 33.58 5.68 6.39
C SER A 145 33.41 4.30 5.75
N THR A 146 33.87 3.28 6.46
CA THR A 146 33.68 1.90 6.02
C THR A 146 32.27 1.40 6.36
N LYS A 147 31.77 0.44 5.59
CA LYS A 147 30.51 -0.28 5.90
C LYS A 147 30.47 -0.80 7.35
N ARG A 148 31.62 -1.22 7.89
CA ARG A 148 31.71 -1.77 9.26
C ARG A 148 31.50 -0.68 10.30
N GLU A 149 32.02 0.52 10.07
CA GLU A 149 31.82 1.69 10.94
C GLU A 149 30.38 2.19 10.87
N ALA A 150 29.81 2.29 9.67
CA ALA A 150 28.39 2.62 9.50
C ALA A 150 27.49 1.63 10.25
N ILE A 151 27.73 0.30 10.14
CA ILE A 151 26.98 -0.70 10.91
C ILE A 151 27.21 -0.57 12.42
N ARG A 152 28.39 -0.15 12.86
CA ARG A 152 28.66 0.08 14.29
C ARG A 152 27.88 1.28 14.81
N HIS A 153 27.73 2.34 14.01
CA HIS A 153 27.03 3.56 14.40
C HIS A 153 25.51 3.41 14.31
N TYR A 154 24.98 3.02 13.15
CA TYR A 154 23.53 2.93 12.91
C TYR A 154 22.94 1.55 13.24
N SER A 155 23.76 0.57 13.65
CA SER A 155 23.36 -0.84 13.77
C SER A 155 22.86 -1.46 12.46
N LYS A 156 22.44 -2.73 12.50
CA LYS A 156 21.77 -3.37 11.34
C LYS A 156 20.34 -2.87 11.14
N ASP A 157 19.73 -2.31 12.18
CA ASP A 157 18.34 -1.85 12.15
C ASP A 157 18.22 -0.37 11.76
N LEU A 158 19.32 0.30 11.39
CA LEU A 158 19.33 1.71 10.96
C LEU A 158 18.71 2.63 12.02
N LYS A 159 19.22 2.49 13.25
CA LYS A 159 18.86 3.28 14.43
C LYS A 159 19.44 4.68 14.29
N VAL A 160 18.64 5.68 14.69
CA VAL A 160 19.04 7.08 14.78
C VAL A 160 18.75 7.56 16.19
N PHE A 161 19.46 8.58 16.66
CA PHE A 161 19.20 9.20 17.95
C PHE A 161 18.62 10.60 17.72
N ASP A 162 17.47 10.88 18.34
CA ASP A 162 16.90 12.22 18.37
C ASP A 162 17.79 13.17 19.21
N ILE A 163 17.53 14.47 19.13
CA ILE A 163 18.15 15.54 19.92
C ILE A 163 18.08 15.24 21.43
N ASN A 164 17.01 14.54 21.86
CA ASN A 164 16.82 14.11 23.25
C ASN A 164 17.58 12.82 23.62
N GLY A 165 18.38 12.26 22.71
CA GLY A 165 19.10 10.99 22.90
C GLY A 165 18.21 9.75 22.87
N THR A 166 16.95 9.90 22.46
CA THR A 166 16.01 8.77 22.33
C THR A 166 16.30 8.01 21.05
N GLU A 167 16.35 6.69 21.13
CA GLU A 167 16.58 5.82 19.98
C GLU A 167 15.31 5.75 19.11
N GLU A 168 15.44 6.14 17.84
CA GLU A 168 14.40 6.06 16.84
C GLU A 168 14.75 5.00 15.78
N VAL A 169 13.79 4.11 15.51
CA VAL A 169 13.92 3.08 14.47
C VAL A 169 12.86 3.34 13.42
N HIS A 170 13.28 3.91 12.29
CA HIS A 170 12.37 4.20 11.19
C HIS A 170 12.29 3.06 10.17
N PHE A 171 13.39 2.36 9.91
CA PHE A 171 13.43 1.31 8.89
C PHE A 171 12.81 0.01 9.43
N PRO A 172 11.91 -0.67 8.69
CA PRO A 172 11.23 -1.86 9.20
C PRO A 172 12.23 -2.96 9.61
N THR A 173 12.10 -3.47 10.84
CA THR A 173 13.07 -4.43 11.40
C THR A 173 12.98 -5.77 10.67
N GLU A 174 14.05 -6.58 10.73
CA GLU A 174 14.00 -7.93 10.15
C GLU A 174 12.86 -8.77 10.75
N ARG A 175 12.56 -8.57 12.04
CA ARG A 175 11.49 -9.29 12.75
C ARG A 175 10.13 -8.87 12.20
N GLU A 176 9.86 -7.58 12.09
CA GLU A 176 8.62 -7.06 11.49
C GLU A 176 8.41 -7.64 10.09
N ILE A 177 9.41 -7.53 9.22
CA ILE A 177 9.31 -8.02 7.83
C ILE A 177 9.10 -9.55 7.78
N LYS A 178 9.76 -10.30 8.67
CA LYS A 178 9.55 -11.75 8.78
C LYS A 178 8.12 -12.09 9.21
N MET A 179 7.57 -11.35 10.18
CA MET A 179 6.22 -11.55 10.71
C MET A 179 5.09 -11.11 9.77
N MET A 180 5.36 -10.24 8.78
CA MET A 180 4.35 -9.88 7.78
C MET A 180 3.86 -11.13 7.03
N GLY A 181 2.56 -11.41 7.06
CA GLY A 181 1.95 -12.53 6.33
C GLY A 181 1.56 -12.13 4.90
N ASP A 182 1.04 -13.10 4.16
CA ASP A 182 0.30 -12.83 2.93
C ASP A 182 -1.06 -12.26 3.37
N ASN A 183 -1.19 -10.94 3.32
CA ASN A 183 -2.43 -10.26 3.71
C ASN A 183 -3.50 -10.45 2.64
N ASN A 184 -4.77 -10.25 3.02
CA ASN A 184 -5.86 -10.22 2.06
C ASN A 184 -5.65 -9.11 1.01
N LEU A 185 -6.23 -9.30 -0.17
CA LEU A 185 -6.29 -8.26 -1.20
C LEU A 185 -6.84 -6.98 -0.58
N SER A 186 -6.03 -5.93 -0.61
CA SER A 186 -6.38 -4.58 -0.21
C SER A 186 -6.16 -3.65 -1.39
N ASP A 187 -6.88 -2.53 -1.43
CA ASP A 187 -6.64 -1.52 -2.45
C ASP A 187 -5.18 -1.06 -2.35
N PRO A 188 -4.37 -1.30 -3.39
CA PRO A 188 -2.97 -0.99 -3.31
C PRO A 188 -2.80 0.52 -3.24
N LYS A 189 -2.21 1.00 -2.14
CA LYS A 189 -1.64 2.35 -2.15
C LYS A 189 -0.53 2.34 -3.19
N PRO A 190 -0.61 3.17 -4.25
CA PRO A 190 0.40 3.14 -5.30
C PRO A 190 1.78 3.28 -4.67
N VAL A 191 2.74 2.50 -5.18
CA VAL A 191 4.15 2.79 -4.96
C VAL A 191 4.42 4.06 -5.75
N ASP A 192 3.99 5.20 -5.22
CA ASP A 192 4.27 6.49 -5.82
C ASP A 192 5.76 6.55 -6.09
N GLY A 193 6.16 7.27 -7.14
CA GLY A 193 7.54 7.38 -7.61
C GLY A 193 8.52 7.97 -6.61
N ALA A 194 8.26 7.92 -5.31
CA ALA A 194 9.22 8.22 -4.27
C ALA A 194 10.52 7.42 -4.33
N LEU A 195 10.53 6.23 -4.95
CA LEU A 195 11.80 5.58 -5.32
C LEU A 195 12.69 6.45 -6.20
N THR A 196 12.08 7.40 -6.91
CA THR A 196 12.73 8.29 -7.85
C THR A 196 12.71 9.75 -7.41
N ILE A 197 12.24 10.12 -6.21
CA ILE A 197 12.32 11.51 -5.72
C ILE A 197 13.39 11.64 -4.64
N ALA A 198 14.25 12.64 -4.72
CA ALA A 198 14.97 13.19 -3.58
C ALA A 198 14.55 14.64 -3.38
N LEU A 199 14.41 15.08 -2.13
CA LEU A 199 14.04 16.45 -1.78
C LEU A 199 15.23 17.16 -1.16
N ILE A 200 15.89 18.01 -1.94
CA ILE A 200 17.08 18.73 -1.48
C ILE A 200 16.63 20.01 -0.78
N ARG A 201 16.92 20.11 0.52
CA ARG A 201 16.67 21.32 1.31
C ARG A 201 17.43 22.49 0.69
N LEU A 202 16.72 23.59 0.40
CA LEU A 202 17.34 24.84 -0.01
C LEU A 202 17.65 25.69 1.21
N ALA A 203 18.85 26.27 1.25
CA ALA A 203 19.13 27.37 2.16
C ALA A 203 18.42 28.61 1.59
N SER A 204 17.46 29.15 2.34
CA SER A 204 16.78 30.39 1.96
C SER A 204 16.66 31.29 3.19
N ASP A 205 16.97 32.57 3.00
CA ASP A 205 16.78 33.65 3.96
C ASP A 205 15.42 34.37 3.76
N GLU A 206 14.58 33.86 2.86
CA GLU A 206 13.27 34.44 2.50
C GLU A 206 12.21 34.28 3.59
N PRO A 207 11.12 35.08 3.55
CA PRO A 207 10.04 34.99 4.52
C PRO A 207 9.45 33.59 4.62
N ALA A 208 8.92 33.31 5.81
CA ALA A 208 8.36 32.02 6.18
C ALA A 208 7.24 31.60 5.20
N TYR A 209 7.44 30.49 4.51
CA TYR A 209 6.50 29.96 3.54
C TYR A 209 5.37 29.18 4.22
N ARG A 210 4.18 29.20 3.62
CA ARG A 210 3.11 28.27 4.01
C ARG A 210 3.43 26.87 3.52
N CYS A 211 3.18 25.87 4.36
CA CYS A 211 3.31 24.48 3.95
C CYS A 211 2.31 24.15 2.85
N VAL A 212 2.77 23.49 1.78
CA VAL A 212 1.97 23.17 0.60
C VAL A 212 1.00 22.00 0.78
N THR A 213 1.12 21.26 1.89
CA THR A 213 0.23 20.13 2.19
C THR A 213 -1.20 20.61 2.40
N HIS A 214 -2.15 19.91 1.79
CA HIS A 214 -3.57 20.20 1.98
C HIS A 214 -3.94 20.22 3.47
N PHE A 215 -4.71 21.23 3.86
CA PHE A 215 -5.17 21.44 5.24
C PHE A 215 -4.04 21.69 6.27
N CYS A 216 -2.87 22.14 5.82
CA CYS A 216 -1.80 22.59 6.71
C CYS A 216 -1.79 24.12 6.84
N ASP A 217 -1.91 24.62 8.08
CA ASP A 217 -1.85 26.06 8.36
C ASP A 217 -0.47 26.55 8.82
N ARG A 218 0.54 25.67 8.81
CA ARG A 218 1.89 26.02 9.26
C ARG A 218 2.58 26.97 8.29
N THR A 219 3.22 27.99 8.84
CA THR A 219 3.94 29.04 8.12
C THR A 219 5.46 28.94 8.29
N ASP A 220 5.97 27.97 9.06
CA ASP A 220 7.38 27.70 9.29
C ASP A 220 7.95 26.70 8.27
N ALA A 221 7.47 26.73 7.02
CA ALA A 221 7.88 25.78 6.01
C ALA A 221 9.27 26.10 5.44
N ILE A 222 10.03 25.04 5.17
CA ILE A 222 11.33 25.08 4.51
C ILE A 222 11.12 24.71 3.05
N VAL A 223 11.83 25.37 2.14
CA VAL A 223 11.75 25.09 0.72
C VAL A 223 12.65 23.91 0.36
N TYR A 224 12.07 22.91 -0.30
CA TYR A 224 12.78 21.74 -0.82
C TYR A 224 12.70 21.72 -2.35
N ARG A 225 13.82 21.46 -3.01
CA ARG A 225 13.88 21.27 -4.45
C ARG A 225 13.72 19.79 -4.79
N ILE A 226 12.73 19.47 -5.62
CA ILE A 226 12.54 18.12 -6.15
C ILE A 226 13.70 17.79 -7.10
N ARG A 227 14.34 16.64 -6.85
CA ARG A 227 15.29 16.03 -7.77
C ARG A 227 14.80 14.63 -8.11
N LEU A 228 14.55 14.38 -9.39
CA LEU A 228 14.17 13.05 -9.82
C LEU A 228 15.41 12.20 -10.08
N LEU A 229 15.59 11.09 -9.35
CA LEU A 229 16.69 10.13 -9.54
C LEU A 229 16.75 9.63 -10.99
N GLN A 230 15.60 9.45 -11.66
CA GLN A 230 15.55 9.03 -13.06
C GLN A 230 16.22 10.04 -14.03
N SER A 231 16.07 11.34 -13.74
CA SER A 231 16.71 12.41 -14.53
C SER A 231 18.22 12.42 -14.30
N HIS A 232 18.66 12.18 -13.06
CA HIS A 232 20.08 12.04 -12.74
C HIS A 232 20.72 10.80 -13.38
N LEU A 233 19.92 9.76 -13.64
CA LEU A 233 20.39 8.51 -14.25
C LEU A 233 20.26 8.51 -15.78
N ASN A 234 19.85 9.62 -16.40
CA ASN A 234 19.63 9.76 -17.86
C ASN A 234 18.77 8.63 -18.44
N VAL A 235 17.73 8.20 -17.72
CA VAL A 235 16.80 7.16 -18.18
C VAL A 235 15.63 7.84 -18.89
N ASN A 236 15.50 7.63 -20.20
CA ASN A 236 14.36 8.10 -20.95
C ASN A 236 13.13 7.21 -20.66
N PRO A 237 12.01 7.76 -20.17
CA PRO A 237 10.77 7.00 -19.96
C PRO A 237 10.21 6.33 -21.22
N LEU A 238 10.55 6.86 -22.41
CA LEU A 238 10.18 6.30 -23.71
C LEU A 238 11.04 5.09 -24.12
N ASP A 239 12.18 4.86 -23.46
CA ASP A 239 13.02 3.68 -23.68
C ASP A 239 12.50 2.51 -22.82
N GLU A 240 11.51 1.77 -23.32
CA GLU A 240 10.90 0.63 -22.63
C GLU A 240 11.92 -0.44 -22.19
N LYS A 241 13.10 -0.52 -22.83
CA LYS A 241 14.15 -1.46 -22.40
C LYS A 241 14.77 -1.03 -21.08
N LYS A 242 14.91 0.27 -20.83
CA LYS A 242 15.47 0.82 -19.58
C LYS A 242 14.40 1.22 -18.57
N TRP A 243 13.22 1.63 -19.04
CA TRP A 243 12.10 2.08 -18.21
C TRP A 243 11.20 0.93 -17.74
N VAL A 244 10.58 1.10 -16.58
CA VAL A 244 9.60 0.16 -16.02
C VAL A 244 8.24 0.81 -16.07
N SER A 245 7.45 0.45 -17.08
CA SER A 245 6.06 0.92 -17.20
C SER A 245 5.21 0.41 -16.03
N GLY A 246 4.29 1.24 -15.54
CA GLY A 246 3.37 0.88 -14.43
C GLY A 246 3.91 1.09 -13.01
N MET A 247 5.18 1.49 -12.84
CA MET A 247 5.70 1.89 -11.52
C MET A 247 5.64 3.41 -11.36
N GLY A 248 4.48 3.91 -10.92
CA GLY A 248 4.28 5.25 -10.34
C GLY A 248 5.18 6.36 -10.89
N ALA A 249 5.22 6.53 -12.22
CA ALA A 249 6.15 7.43 -12.87
C ALA A 249 5.82 8.88 -12.52
N ILE A 250 6.79 9.59 -11.93
CA ILE A 250 6.62 11.03 -11.67
C ILE A 250 7.02 11.78 -12.93
N HIS A 251 6.12 12.66 -13.35
CA HIS A 251 6.31 13.44 -14.56
C HIS A 251 7.55 14.33 -14.45
N GLU A 252 8.34 14.40 -15.53
CA GLU A 252 9.63 15.11 -15.53
C GLU A 252 9.49 16.61 -15.25
N SER A 253 8.32 17.20 -15.52
CA SER A 253 8.03 18.61 -15.18
C SER A 253 8.12 18.94 -13.70
N LEU A 254 8.09 17.93 -12.83
CA LEU A 254 8.26 18.09 -11.38
C LEU A 254 9.73 18.18 -10.98
N ASN A 255 10.65 17.79 -11.87
CA ASN A 255 12.07 17.94 -11.60
C ASN A 255 12.42 19.43 -11.46
N TRP A 256 13.21 19.76 -10.45
CA TRP A 256 13.64 21.11 -10.08
C TRP A 256 12.55 22.05 -9.55
N LYS A 257 11.29 21.62 -9.52
CA LYS A 257 10.24 22.39 -8.82
C LYS A 257 10.54 22.46 -7.33
N CYS A 258 10.20 23.58 -6.71
CA CYS A 258 10.42 23.80 -5.29
C CYS A 258 9.09 23.74 -4.53
N LEU A 259 9.10 23.06 -3.38
CA LEU A 259 7.94 22.87 -2.52
C LEU A 259 8.26 23.28 -1.08
N PRO A 260 7.46 24.18 -0.48
CA PRO A 260 7.58 24.51 0.93
C PRO A 260 6.89 23.45 1.80
N LEU A 261 7.63 22.78 2.67
CA LEU A 261 7.10 21.82 3.64
C LEU A 261 7.54 22.14 5.07
N CYS A 262 6.63 21.96 6.03
CA CYS A 262 6.99 21.96 7.45
C CYS A 262 7.71 20.65 7.83
N ALA A 263 8.37 20.66 8.99
CA ALA A 263 9.15 19.52 9.49
C ALA A 263 8.34 18.21 9.60
N ASP A 264 7.05 18.30 9.94
CA ASP A 264 6.19 17.12 10.09
C ASP A 264 5.88 16.48 8.73
N HIS A 265 5.49 17.30 7.75
CA HIS A 265 5.08 16.81 6.43
C HIS A 265 6.25 16.34 5.56
N ILE A 266 7.45 16.95 5.68
CA ILE A 266 8.64 16.39 5.04
C ILE A 266 8.98 15.02 5.62
N SER A 267 8.90 14.86 6.94
CA SER A 267 9.14 13.58 7.63
C SER A 267 8.10 12.53 7.20
N ASP A 268 6.82 12.89 7.15
CA ASP A 268 5.76 11.98 6.73
C ASP A 268 5.85 11.58 5.25
N LEU A 269 6.29 12.49 4.37
CA LEU A 269 6.58 12.20 2.98
C LEU A 269 7.74 11.21 2.82
N TYR A 270 8.85 11.42 3.56
CA TYR A 270 9.96 10.48 3.57
C TYR A 270 9.55 9.11 4.10
N MET A 271 8.76 9.09 5.17
CA MET A 271 8.26 7.86 5.79
C MET A 271 7.21 7.11 4.95
N GLY A 272 6.76 7.71 3.84
CA GLY A 272 5.79 7.13 2.91
C GLY A 272 4.34 7.19 3.39
N LYS A 273 4.03 8.09 4.32
CA LYS A 273 2.66 8.33 4.80
C LYS A 273 1.92 9.33 3.92
N LEU A 274 2.65 10.29 3.33
CA LEU A 274 2.15 11.24 2.35
C LEU A 274 2.65 10.90 0.94
N THR A 275 1.88 11.36 -0.03
CA THR A 275 2.09 11.22 -1.47
C THR A 275 2.15 12.61 -2.10
N LEU A 276 2.57 12.70 -3.37
CA LEU A 276 2.51 14.00 -4.07
C LEU A 276 1.08 14.51 -4.29
N GLN A 277 0.07 13.65 -4.19
CA GLN A 277 -1.34 14.02 -4.34
C GLN A 277 -1.87 14.77 -3.12
N ASP A 278 -1.17 14.70 -1.99
CA ASP A 278 -1.53 15.40 -0.75
C ASP A 278 -1.04 16.86 -0.73
N PHE A 279 -0.38 17.31 -1.81
CA PHE A 279 0.18 18.66 -1.94
C PHE A 279 -0.58 19.49 -2.99
N ASP A 280 -0.78 20.77 -2.69
CA ASP A 280 -1.26 21.75 -3.66
C ASP A 280 -0.17 22.09 -4.69
N CYS A 281 -0.16 21.37 -5.80
CA CYS A 281 0.79 21.58 -6.90
C CYS A 281 0.76 23.00 -7.49
N THR A 282 -0.29 23.79 -7.24
CA THR A 282 -0.37 25.19 -7.72
C THR A 282 0.49 26.15 -6.89
N ALA A 283 0.85 25.78 -5.67
CA ALA A 283 1.69 26.58 -4.78
C ALA A 283 3.18 26.22 -4.87
N PHE A 284 3.61 25.53 -5.92
CA PHE A 284 5.03 25.30 -6.18
C PHE A 284 5.73 26.61 -6.56
N VAL A 285 6.93 26.77 -6.02
CA VAL A 285 7.75 27.95 -6.25
C VAL A 285 8.75 27.64 -7.35
N ASP A 286 8.90 28.57 -8.30
CA ASP A 286 9.98 28.55 -9.26
C ASP A 286 11.15 29.34 -8.66
N VAL A 287 12.20 28.61 -8.28
CA VAL A 287 13.44 29.19 -7.73
C VAL A 287 14.55 28.83 -8.72
N ASP A 288 15.16 29.83 -9.33
CA ASP A 288 16.25 29.70 -10.32
C ASP A 288 17.46 28.91 -9.79
#